data_AF-A0A263D7R2-F1
#
_entry.id   AF-A0A263D7R2-F1
#
_cell.length_a   1.000
_cell.length_b   1.000
_cell.length_c   1.000
_cell.angle_alpha   90.00
_cell.angle_beta   90.00
_cell.angle_gamma   90.00
#
_symmetry.space_group_name_H-M   'P 1'
#
loop_
_entity.id
_entity.type
_entity.pdbx_description
1 polymer ?
#
loop_
_entity_poly.entity_id
_entity_poly.type
_entity_poly.pdbx_seq_one_letter_code
_entity_poly.pdbx_strand_id
1 'polypeptide(L)' 'MKLSVSLAEDDVAFIDDYAARADIRSRSAVIQRAVDLLRTAQLEDAYGAAWDEWTDEGEQAWDAATGDGIAGHAHAGIR' A
#
# COMPACT_ATOMS: atom_id res chain seq x y z
N MET A 1 23.06 -6.02 0.72
CA MET A 1 23.53 -7.14 1.57
C MET A 1 23.37 -8.44 0.77
N LYS A 2 24.27 -9.42 0.89
CA LYS A 2 24.10 -10.76 0.31
C LYS A 2 23.74 -11.76 1.41
N LEU A 3 22.78 -12.62 1.13
CA LEU A 3 22.28 -13.66 2.03
C LEU A 3 22.34 -14.99 1.30
N SER A 4 22.75 -16.05 2.00
CA SER A 4 22.64 -17.43 1.52
C SER A 4 21.42 -18.06 2.18
N VAL A 5 20.53 -18.63 1.38
CA VAL A 5 19.29 -19.25 1.86
C VAL A 5 19.11 -20.61 1.21
N SER A 6 18.55 -21.56 1.96
CA SER A 6 18.13 -22.86 1.44
C SER A 6 16.62 -22.81 1.23
N LEU A 7 16.17 -23.19 0.04
CA LEU A 7 14.76 -23.23 -0.37
C LEU A 7 14.46 -24.60 -0.98
N ALA A 8 13.20 -25.02 -0.92
CA ALA A 8 12.78 -26.22 -1.65
C ALA A 8 12.89 -25.99 -3.18
N GLU A 9 13.08 -27.06 -3.94
CA GLU A 9 13.20 -26.96 -5.41
C GLU A 9 11.94 -26.34 -6.03
N ASP A 10 10.76 -26.69 -5.51
CA ASP A 10 9.48 -26.15 -5.96
C ASP A 10 9.37 -24.63 -5.72
N ASP A 11 9.87 -24.13 -4.59
CA ASP A 11 9.89 -22.69 -4.30
C ASP A 11 10.81 -21.94 -5.28
N VAL A 12 11.96 -22.54 -5.62
CA VAL A 12 12.89 -21.96 -6.60
C VAL A 12 12.25 -21.93 -7.99
N ALA A 13 11.57 -23.01 -8.38
CA ALA A 13 10.86 -23.10 -9.65
C ALA A 13 9.76 -22.03 -9.75
N PHE A 14 9.00 -21.83 -8.66
CA PHE A 14 7.99 -20.78 -8.59
C PHE A 14 8.61 -19.37 -8.74
N ILE A 15 9.72 -19.10 -8.05
CA ILE A 15 10.41 -17.81 -8.14
C ILE A 15 10.88 -17.54 -9.58
N ASP A 16 11.40 -18.55 -10.27
CA ASP A 16 11.86 -18.42 -11.65
C ASP A 16 10.71 -18.19 -12.64
N ASP A 17 9.61 -18.93 -12.51
CA ASP A 17 8.41 -18.72 -13.32
C ASP A 17 7.81 -17.33 -13.09
N TYR A 18 7.73 -16.89 -11.84
CA TYR A 18 7.27 -15.54 -11.51
C TYR A 18 8.19 -14.47 -12.10
N ALA A 19 9.51 -14.65 -12.00
CA ALA A 19 10.48 -13.74 -12.59
C ALA A 19 10.28 -13.60 -14.11
N ALA A 20 10.10 -14.72 -14.81
CA ALA A 20 9.87 -14.75 -16.26
C ALA A 20 8.56 -14.06 -16.66
N ARG A 21 7.47 -14.35 -15.93
CA ARG A 21 6.14 -13.76 -16.20
C ARG A 21 6.06 -12.27 -15.92
N ALA A 22 6.77 -11.81 -14.88
CA ALA A 22 6.76 -10.41 -14.44
C ALA A 22 7.90 -9.57 -15.06
N ASP A 23 8.70 -10.14 -15.97
CA ASP A 23 9.90 -9.51 -16.56
C ASP A 23 10.89 -8.98 -15.50
N ILE A 24 11.09 -9.74 -14.43
CA ILE A 24 11.99 -9.39 -13.32
C ILE A 24 13.35 -10.04 -13.53
N ARG A 25 14.39 -9.20 -13.56
CA ARG A 25 15.75 -9.60 -13.99
C ARG A 25 16.51 -10.54 -13.04
N SER A 26 16.01 -10.85 -11.84
CA SER A 26 16.72 -11.74 -10.90
C SER A 26 15.82 -12.30 -9.80
N ARG A 27 16.18 -13.48 -9.28
CA ARG A 27 15.55 -14.07 -8.08
C ARG A 27 15.60 -13.13 -6.87
N SER A 28 16.72 -12.45 -6.66
CA SER A 28 16.85 -11.47 -5.56
C SER A 28 15.87 -10.31 -5.68
N ALA A 29 15.55 -9.85 -6.90
CA ALA A 29 14.54 -8.82 -7.11
C ALA A 29 13.11 -9.33 -6.84
N VAL A 30 12.83 -10.59 -7.17
CA VAL A 30 11.56 -11.24 -6.78
C VAL A 30 11.43 -11.32 -5.26
N ILE A 31 12.49 -11.77 -4.56
CA ILE A 31 12.50 -11.83 -3.09
C ILE A 31 12.33 -10.44 -2.48
N GLN A 32 12.98 -9.41 -3.03
CA GLN A 32 12.82 -8.04 -2.54
C GLN A 32 11.36 -7.57 -2.68
N ARG A 33 10.73 -7.84 -3.83
CA ARG A 33 9.31 -7.53 -4.02
C ARG A 33 8.40 -8.30 -3.07
N ALA A 34 8.69 -9.58 -2.80
CA ALA A 34 7.95 -10.36 -1.82
C ALA A 34 8.08 -9.76 -0.41
N VAL A 35 9.27 -9.31 -0.01
CA VAL A 35 9.49 -8.62 1.27
C VAL A 35 8.68 -7.32 1.35
N ASP A 36 8.63 -6.54 0.27
CA ASP A 36 7.83 -5.32 0.23
C ASP A 36 6.33 -5.64 0.38
N LEU A 37 5.84 -6.67 -0.30
CA LEU A 37 4.45 -7.13 -0.17
C LEU A 37 4.13 -7.58 1.27
N LEU A 38 5.06 -8.29 1.94
CA LEU A 38 4.88 -8.69 3.35
C LEU A 38 4.80 -7.46 4.28
N ARG A 39 5.60 -6.43 4.03
CA ARG A 39 5.52 -5.16 4.78
C ARG A 39 4.19 -4.45 4.52
N THR A 40 3.71 -4.46 3.29
CA THR A 40 2.42 -3.86 2.94
C THR A 40 1.26 -4.62 3.57
N ALA A 41 1.30 -5.95 3.62
CA ALA A 41 0.28 -6.74 4.30
C ALA A 41 0.16 -6.40 5.80
N GLN A 42 1.26 -6.02 6.44
CA GLN A 42 1.25 -5.57 7.84
C GLN A 42 0.65 -4.17 8.03
N LEU A 43 0.47 -3.39 6.97
CA LEU A 43 -0.17 -2.07 7.07
C LEU A 43 -1.67 -2.19 7.33
N GLU A 44 -2.33 -3.29 6.94
CA GLU A 44 -3.75 -3.47 7.17
C GLU A 44 -4.09 -3.42 8.67
N ASP A 45 -3.33 -4.16 9.49
CA ASP A 45 -3.48 -4.14 10.95
C ASP A 45 -3.19 -2.75 11.54
N ALA A 46 -2.18 -2.06 11.00
CA ALA A 46 -1.82 -0.71 11.45
C ALA A 46 -2.90 0.33 11.11
N TYR A 47 -3.50 0.24 9.92
CA TYR A 47 -4.63 1.07 9.53
C TYR A 47 -5.88 0.75 10.35
N GLY A 48 -6.15 -0.54 10.62
CA GLY A 48 -7.25 -0.97 11.49
C GLY A 48 -7.10 -0.38 12.89
N ALA A 49 -5.93 -0.52 13.50
CA ALA A 49 -5.64 0.05 14.82
C ALA A 49 -5.76 1.59 14.83
N ALA A 50 -5.31 2.27 13.77
CA ALA A 50 -5.44 3.72 13.67
C ALA A 50 -6.90 4.17 13.53
N TRP A 51 -7.74 3.38 12.85
CA TRP A 51 -9.18 3.62 12.76
C TRP A 51 -9.89 3.36 14.09
N ASP A 52 -9.48 2.33 14.84
CA ASP A 52 -10.01 2.05 16.18
C ASP A 52 -9.58 3.09 17.22
N GLU A 53 -8.40 3.69 17.06
CA GLU A 53 -7.94 4.82 17.90
C GLU A 53 -8.69 6.12 17.59
N TRP A 54 -9.21 6.26 16.37
CA TRP A 54 -9.94 7.44 15.95
C TRP A 54 -11.25 7.57 16.72
N THR A 55 -11.36 8.62 17.54
CA THR A 55 -12.54 8.86 18.37
C THR A 55 -13.63 9.62 17.62
N ASP A 56 -14.88 9.44 18.05
CA ASP A 56 -16.03 10.22 17.57
C ASP A 56 -15.82 11.74 17.68
N GLU A 57 -15.04 12.18 18.69
CA GLU A 57 -14.68 13.60 18.88
C GLU A 57 -13.68 14.08 17.82
N GLY A 58 -12.73 13.22 17.43
CA GLY A 58 -11.84 13.46 16.30
C GLY A 58 -12.61 13.52 14.98
N GLU A 59 -13.55 12.60 14.77
CA GLU A 59 -14.38 12.57 13.55
C GLU A 59 -15.17 13.87 13.38
N GLN A 60 -15.89 14.29 14.42
CA GLN A 60 -16.70 15.52 14.38
C GLN A 60 -15.87 16.79 14.15
N ALA A 61 -14.65 16.84 14.70
CA ALA A 61 -13.75 17.97 14.50
C ALA A 61 -13.29 18.11 13.04
N TRP A 62 -13.10 17.00 12.33
CA TRP A 62 -12.64 16.99 10.94
C TRP A 62 -13.78 16.94 9.91
N ASP A 63 -14.97 16.48 10.29
CA ASP A 63 -16.14 16.38 9.42
C ASP A 63 -16.55 17.76 8.85
N ALA A 64 -16.46 18.82 9.67
CA ALA A 64 -16.77 20.18 9.25
C ALA A 64 -15.87 20.71 8.12
N ALA A 65 -14.64 20.19 7.99
CA ALA A 65 -13.68 20.60 6.97
C ALA A 65 -13.83 19.84 5.64
N THR A 66 -14.70 18.82 5.56
CA THR A 66 -14.84 17.95 4.37
C THR A 66 -15.30 18.68 3.11
N GLY A 67 -16.04 19.79 3.27
CA GLY A 67 -16.58 20.60 2.17
C GLY A 67 -15.75 21.82 1.78
N ASP A 68 -14.63 22.07 2.46
CA ASP A 68 -13.83 23.28 2.26
C ASP A 68 -13.27 23.34 0.84
N GLY A 69 -13.43 24.49 0.17
CA GLY A 69 -12.96 24.72 -1.21
C GLY A 69 -13.85 24.15 -2.33
N ILE A 70 -14.90 23.39 -2.01
CA ILE A 70 -15.82 22.80 -3.01
C ILE A 70 -16.96 23.77 -3.36
N ALA A 71 -17.32 24.70 -2.47
CA ALA A 71 -18.40 25.69 -2.68
C ALA A 71 -17.99 26.94 -3.51
N GLY A 72 -16.94 26.84 -4.33
CA GLY A 72 -16.28 27.98 -4.99
C GLY A 72 -16.54 28.17 -6.50
N HIS A 73 -17.48 27.47 -7.13
CA HIS A 73 -17.73 27.60 -8.58
C HIS A 73 -19.19 27.92 -8.94
N ALA A 74 -19.83 28.83 -8.20
CA ALA A 74 -20.94 29.61 -8.77
C ALA A 74 -20.36 30.84 -9.48
N HIS A 75 -19.94 30.66 -10.74
CA HIS A 75 -19.52 31.77 -11.60
C HIS A 75 -20.71 32.71 -11.75
N ALA A 76 -20.72 33.82 -11.02
CA ALA A 76 -21.68 34.90 -11.21
C ALA A 76 -21.60 35.33 -12.68
N GLY A 77 -22.74 35.27 -13.35
CA GLY A 77 -22.88 35.60 -14.75
C GLY A 77 -22.38 37.02 -15.04
N ILE A 78 -21.60 37.12 -16.11
CA ILE A 78 -21.24 38.38 -16.75
C ILE A 78 -22.52 39.12 -17.11
N ARG A 79 -22.67 40.35 -16.61
CA ARG A 79 -23.47 41.41 -17.22
C ARG A 79 -22.69 42.71 -17.17
#